data_AF-A0A8T6N4P6-F1
#
_entry.id   AF-A0A8T6N4P6-F1
#
_cell.length_a   1.000
_cell.length_b   1.000
_cell.length_c   1.000
_cell.angle_alpha   90.00
_cell.angle_beta   90.00
_cell.angle_gamma   90.00
#
_symmetry.space_group_name_H-M   'P 1'
#
loop_
_entity.id
_entity.type
_entity.pdbx_description
1 polymer ?
#
loop_
_entity_poly.entity_id
_entity_poly.type
_entity_poly.pdbx_seq_one_letter_code
_entity_poly.pdbx_strand_id
1 'polypeptide(L)'
;MTKYTAKGIVKNQYWVLTDGQKRIGEIKANGVGRGYTVTFNGSRQKLDSSMAKMKRELNFDWVEVPKRIRVRPDQVHGYPTDCDPFDGVWDLQHKVPIYTKEKNSKSFFCAGWYLIKKGRHWKEKFCPKLISIQRYDWRGPCKTPQELLRIKA
;
A
#
# COMPACT_ATOMS: atom_id res chain seq x y z
N MET A 1 -33.83 18.26 -2.53
CA MET A 1 -33.40 16.93 -3.02
C MET A 1 -32.30 16.44 -2.11
N THR A 2 -32.58 15.41 -1.32
CA THR A 2 -31.62 14.80 -0.38
C THR A 2 -30.52 14.09 -1.17
N LYS A 3 -29.26 14.48 -0.98
CA LYS A 3 -28.14 14.07 -1.84
C LYS A 3 -27.34 12.96 -1.16
N TYR A 4 -27.63 11.71 -1.52
CA TYR A 4 -26.94 10.55 -0.97
C TYR A 4 -25.62 10.29 -1.69
N THR A 5 -24.56 10.03 -0.92
CA THR A 5 -23.20 9.84 -1.41
C THR A 5 -22.67 8.45 -1.03
N ALA A 6 -22.08 7.74 -1.99
CA ALA A 6 -21.41 6.46 -1.78
C ALA A 6 -19.89 6.67 -1.64
N LYS A 7 -19.35 6.55 -0.42
CA LYS A 7 -17.91 6.69 -0.15
C LYS A 7 -17.22 5.33 -0.23
N GLY A 8 -16.26 5.18 -1.15
CA GLY A 8 -15.47 3.96 -1.23
C GLY A 8 -14.54 3.80 -0.04
N ILE A 9 -14.50 2.61 0.55
CA ILE A 9 -13.53 2.24 1.60
C ILE A 9 -12.52 1.24 1.04
N VAL A 10 -13.00 0.21 0.34
CA VAL A 10 -12.17 -0.80 -0.31
C VAL A 10 -12.40 -0.71 -1.80
N LYS A 11 -11.33 -0.44 -2.55
CA LYS A 11 -11.39 -0.24 -4.00
C LYS A 11 -12.13 -1.40 -4.67
N ASN A 12 -13.20 -1.07 -5.39
CA ASN A 12 -14.03 -2.02 -6.15
C ASN A 12 -14.69 -3.14 -5.34
N GLN A 13 -14.74 -3.02 -4.00
CA GLN A 13 -15.29 -4.08 -3.15
C GLN A 13 -16.30 -3.57 -2.13
N TYR A 14 -16.09 -2.37 -1.57
CA TYR A 14 -16.93 -1.90 -0.48
C TYR A 14 -17.08 -0.38 -0.45
N TRP A 15 -18.32 0.07 -0.32
CA TRP A 15 -18.71 1.47 -0.24
C TRP A 15 -19.72 1.67 0.88
N VAL A 16 -19.64 2.82 1.55
CA VAL A 16 -20.58 3.22 2.60
C VAL A 16 -21.49 4.30 2.05
N LEU A 17 -22.80 4.14 2.24
CA LEU A 17 -23.79 5.14 1.86
C LEU A 17 -23.97 6.13 3.01
N THR A 18 -23.89 7.43 2.68
CA THR A 18 -24.02 8.53 3.64
C THR A 18 -24.88 9.66 3.08
N ASP A 19 -25.70 10.28 3.93
CA ASP A 19 -26.43 11.52 3.61
C ASP A 19 -25.64 12.77 4.06
N GLY A 20 -24.32 12.75 3.87
CA GLY A 20 -23.40 13.80 4.33
C GLY A 20 -23.07 13.77 5.83
N GLN A 21 -24.04 13.54 6.72
CA GLN A 21 -23.82 13.51 8.18
C GLN A 21 -23.98 12.13 8.83
N LYS A 22 -24.88 11.28 8.31
CA LYS A 22 -25.20 9.97 8.90
C LYS A 22 -24.96 8.84 7.90
N ARG A 23 -24.50 7.69 8.41
CA ARG A 23 -24.42 6.44 7.65
C ARG A 23 -25.83 5.85 7.52
N ILE A 24 -26.27 5.67 6.29
CA ILE A 24 -27.61 5.18 5.93
C ILE A 24 -27.55 3.76 5.33
N GLY A 25 -26.36 3.28 4.97
CA GLY A 25 -26.22 1.97 4.35
C GLY A 25 -24.80 1.59 3.95
N GLU A 26 -24.70 0.48 3.22
CA GLU A 26 -23.47 -0.06 2.66
C GLU A 26 -23.71 -0.81 1.35
N ILE A 27 -22.70 -0.81 0.49
CA ILE A 27 -22.65 -1.58 -0.75
C ILE A 27 -21.43 -2.48 -0.70
N LYS A 28 -21.63 -3.79 -0.88
CA LYS A 28 -20.57 -4.80 -0.88
C LYS A 28 -20.59 -5.58 -2.20
N ALA A 29 -19.45 -5.70 -2.87
CA ALA A 29 -19.30 -6.60 -4.00
C ALA A 29 -19.26 -8.06 -3.51
N ASN A 30 -20.01 -8.95 -4.16
CA ASN A 30 -20.06 -10.38 -3.79
C ASN A 30 -18.97 -11.22 -4.49
N GLY A 31 -18.08 -10.58 -5.24
CA GLY A 31 -17.03 -11.20 -6.04
C GLY A 31 -17.04 -10.68 -7.48
N VAL A 32 -15.99 -10.99 -8.25
CA VAL A 32 -15.91 -10.61 -9.67
C VAL A 32 -17.05 -11.29 -10.43
N GLY A 33 -17.96 -10.50 -11.00
CA GLY A 33 -19.09 -11.00 -11.80
C GLY A 33 -20.27 -11.57 -11.02
N ARG A 34 -20.26 -11.57 -9.68
CA ARG A 34 -21.36 -12.10 -8.82
C ARG A 34 -22.30 -11.02 -8.27
N GLY A 35 -22.30 -9.86 -8.92
CA GLY A 35 -23.12 -8.73 -8.50
C GLY A 35 -22.71 -8.11 -7.16
N TYR A 36 -23.64 -7.38 -6.57
CA TYR A 36 -23.45 -6.57 -5.39
C TYR A 36 -24.60 -6.72 -4.42
N THR A 37 -24.31 -6.57 -3.14
CA THR A 37 -25.31 -6.44 -2.08
C THR A 37 -25.39 -4.97 -1.68
N VAL A 38 -26.58 -4.38 -1.76
CA VAL A 38 -26.88 -3.04 -1.25
C VAL A 38 -27.74 -3.20 0.00
N THR A 39 -27.33 -2.58 1.09
CA THR A 39 -28.11 -2.48 2.32
C THR A 39 -28.43 -1.02 2.57
N PHE A 40 -29.71 -0.68 2.67
CA PHE A 40 -30.19 0.69 2.87
C PHE A 40 -31.38 0.68 3.84
N ASN A 41 -31.28 1.44 4.94
CA ASN A 41 -32.33 1.55 5.97
C ASN A 41 -32.94 0.18 6.42
N GLY A 42 -32.10 -0.84 6.60
CA GLY A 42 -32.51 -2.18 7.04
C GLY A 42 -32.96 -3.12 5.91
N SER A 43 -33.23 -2.61 4.71
CA SER A 43 -33.54 -3.42 3.53
C SER A 43 -32.26 -3.85 2.82
N ARG A 44 -32.12 -5.15 2.55
CA ARG A 44 -30.99 -5.74 1.84
C ARG A 44 -31.43 -6.24 0.47
N GLN A 45 -30.85 -5.70 -0.59
CA GLN A 45 -31.09 -6.11 -1.97
C GLN A 45 -29.81 -6.66 -2.60
N LYS A 46 -29.93 -7.79 -3.29
CA LYS A 46 -28.89 -8.31 -4.17
C LYS A 46 -29.15 -7.83 -5.59
N LEU A 47 -28.13 -7.28 -6.22
CA LEU A 47 -28.16 -6.81 -7.60
C LEU A 47 -27.14 -7.63 -8.39
N ASP A 48 -27.59 -8.33 -9.43
CA ASP A 48 -26.70 -9.10 -10.32
C ASP A 48 -26.00 -8.22 -11.36
N SER A 49 -26.31 -6.91 -11.37
CA SER A 49 -25.83 -5.93 -12.34
C SER A 49 -24.34 -5.57 -12.17
N SER A 50 -23.67 -5.30 -13.30
CA SER A 50 -22.32 -4.71 -13.35
C SER A 50 -22.26 -3.33 -12.67
N MET A 51 -21.08 -2.93 -12.17
CA MET A 51 -20.83 -1.64 -11.51
C MET A 51 -21.35 -0.45 -12.34
N ALA A 52 -21.18 -0.51 -13.66
CA ALA A 52 -21.55 0.56 -14.60
C ALA A 52 -23.07 0.71 -14.79
N LYS A 53 -23.84 -0.36 -14.56
CA LYS A 53 -25.31 -0.33 -14.58
C LYS A 53 -25.84 0.14 -13.23
N MET A 54 -25.23 -0.31 -12.13
CA MET A 54 -25.55 0.17 -10.79
C MET A 54 -25.31 1.68 -10.61
N LYS A 55 -24.19 2.21 -11.12
CA LYS A 55 -23.89 3.65 -11.07
C LYS A 55 -24.99 4.49 -11.75
N ARG A 56 -25.66 3.95 -12.78
CA ARG A 56 -26.75 4.63 -13.49
C ARG A 56 -28.10 4.48 -12.79
N GLU A 57 -28.38 3.31 -12.20
CA GLU A 57 -29.68 3.01 -11.57
C GLU A 57 -29.86 3.67 -10.19
N LEU A 58 -28.78 3.91 -9.44
CA LEU A 58 -28.89 4.27 -8.02
C LEU A 58 -28.93 5.78 -7.68
N ASN A 59 -28.90 6.72 -8.65
CA ASN A 59 -28.97 8.18 -8.37
C ASN A 59 -28.07 8.66 -7.19
N PHE A 60 -26.90 8.03 -7.00
CA PHE A 60 -25.94 8.36 -5.96
C PHE A 60 -24.68 8.98 -6.53
N ASP A 61 -24.12 9.97 -5.83
CA ASP A 61 -22.79 10.47 -6.14
C ASP A 61 -21.73 9.57 -5.53
N TRP A 62 -20.92 8.95 -6.38
CA TRP A 62 -19.84 8.08 -5.95
C TRP A 62 -18.60 8.91 -5.66
N VAL A 63 -18.16 8.90 -4.41
CA VAL A 63 -16.88 9.48 -4.02
C VAL A 63 -15.86 8.36 -3.98
N GLU A 64 -14.91 8.43 -4.91
CA GLU A 64 -13.77 7.52 -4.95
C GLU A 64 -12.95 7.64 -3.66
N VAL A 65 -12.32 6.54 -3.28
CA VAL A 65 -11.40 6.53 -2.14
C VAL A 65 -10.31 7.56 -2.45
N PRO A 66 -10.11 8.60 -1.62
CA PRO A 66 -9.04 9.56 -1.86
C PRO A 66 -7.73 8.78 -1.95
N LYS A 67 -7.03 8.90 -3.09
CA LYS A 67 -5.70 8.31 -3.24
C LYS A 67 -4.84 8.87 -2.12
N ARG A 68 -4.31 8.01 -1.25
CA ARG A 68 -3.36 8.44 -0.21
C ARG A 68 -2.19 9.10 -0.92
N ILE A 69 -2.08 10.42 -0.80
CA ILE A 69 -0.92 11.16 -1.28
C ILE A 69 0.23 10.77 -0.35
N ARG A 70 1.25 10.13 -0.89
CA ARG A 70 2.46 9.79 -0.15
C ARG A 70 3.27 11.07 0.02
N VAL A 71 3.41 11.52 1.27
CA VAL A 71 4.08 12.78 1.63
C VAL A 71 5.57 12.77 1.31
N ARG A 72 6.17 11.58 1.16
CA ARG A 72 7.57 11.40 0.72
C ARG A 72 7.67 10.16 -0.16
N PRO A 73 7.78 10.31 -1.49
CA PRO A 73 7.80 9.18 -2.39
C PRO A 73 9.13 8.41 -2.33
N ASP A 74 10.19 8.89 -1.69
CA ASP A 74 11.55 8.34 -1.79
C ASP A 74 12.07 7.74 -0.47
N GLN A 75 11.17 7.24 0.38
CA GLN A 75 11.57 6.66 1.66
C GLN A 75 10.62 5.61 2.22
N VAL A 76 11.16 4.71 3.03
CA VAL A 76 10.44 3.68 3.78
C VAL A 76 10.87 3.77 5.23
N HIS A 77 9.92 3.99 6.15
CA HIS A 77 10.18 4.09 7.60
C HIS A 77 11.32 5.07 7.99
N GLY A 78 11.47 6.15 7.24
CA GLY A 78 12.50 7.18 7.44
C GLY A 78 13.85 6.89 6.77
N TYR A 79 13.96 5.79 6.03
CA TYR A 79 15.17 5.41 5.29
C TYR A 79 15.00 5.68 3.79
N PRO A 80 16.00 6.27 3.12
CA PRO A 80 15.87 6.64 1.72
C PRO A 80 15.82 5.42 0.80
N THR A 81 15.08 5.55 -0.30
CA THR A 81 15.00 4.55 -1.38
C THR A 81 15.52 5.12 -2.69
N ASP A 82 15.93 4.25 -3.61
CA ASP A 82 16.41 4.64 -4.94
C ASP A 82 15.30 4.85 -5.97
N CYS A 83 14.04 4.62 -5.59
CA CYS A 83 12.84 4.84 -6.39
C CYS A 83 11.61 5.07 -5.49
N ASP A 84 10.44 5.30 -6.10
CA ASP A 84 9.16 5.28 -5.37
C ASP A 84 8.86 3.85 -4.88
N PRO A 85 8.85 3.58 -3.55
CA PRO A 85 8.79 2.25 -3.03
C PRO A 85 7.36 1.71 -3.05
N PHE A 86 7.14 0.60 -3.73
CA PHE A 86 5.93 -0.19 -3.58
C PHE A 86 6.04 -1.09 -2.33
N ASP A 87 4.90 -1.47 -1.76
CA ASP A 87 4.79 -2.40 -0.62
C ASP A 87 5.84 -2.20 0.49
N GLY A 88 6.09 -0.94 0.87
CA GLY A 88 7.03 -0.58 1.92
C GLY A 88 6.58 -1.15 3.27
N VAL A 89 7.37 -2.05 3.84
CA VAL A 89 7.10 -2.73 5.11
C VAL A 89 8.36 -2.87 5.95
N TRP A 90 8.19 -3.11 7.25
CA TRP A 90 9.29 -3.41 8.16
C TRP A 90 9.47 -4.93 8.28
N ASP A 91 10.64 -5.44 7.89
CA ASP A 91 10.98 -6.85 8.11
C ASP A 91 11.38 -7.06 9.56
N LEU A 92 10.55 -7.76 10.33
CA LEU A 92 10.77 -8.04 11.74
C LEU A 92 11.95 -9.00 11.98
N GLN A 93 12.19 -9.94 11.07
CA GLN A 93 13.22 -10.95 11.23
C GLN A 93 14.61 -10.32 11.11
N HIS A 94 14.81 -9.52 10.07
CA HIS A 94 16.10 -8.86 9.80
C HIS A 94 16.18 -7.45 10.38
N LYS A 95 15.07 -6.91 10.90
CA LYS A 95 14.94 -5.54 11.45
C LYS A 95 15.36 -4.46 10.45
N VAL A 96 14.90 -4.60 9.21
CA VAL A 96 15.22 -3.68 8.12
C VAL A 96 13.95 -3.20 7.40
N PRO A 97 13.92 -1.93 6.94
CA PRO A 97 12.85 -1.46 6.06
C PRO A 97 13.02 -2.08 4.68
N ILE A 98 11.98 -2.71 4.13
CA ILE A 98 12.00 -3.33 2.80
C ILE A 98 10.88 -2.79 1.91
N TYR A 99 11.08 -2.88 0.60
CA TYR A 99 10.12 -2.44 -0.42
C TYR A 99 10.31 -3.18 -1.74
N THR A 100 9.34 -3.06 -2.63
CA THR A 100 9.41 -3.51 -4.03
C THR A 100 9.55 -2.31 -4.96
N LYS A 101 10.30 -2.45 -6.05
CA LYS A 101 10.46 -1.36 -7.04
C LYS A 101 9.30 -1.24 -8.02
N GLU A 102 8.49 -2.28 -8.11
CA GLU A 102 7.32 -2.34 -8.98
C GLU A 102 6.17 -2.97 -8.20
N LYS A 103 4.95 -2.53 -8.51
CA LYS A 103 3.71 -2.92 -7.80
C LYS A 103 3.47 -4.42 -7.64
N ASN A 104 3.91 -5.24 -8.61
CA ASN A 104 3.67 -6.69 -8.61
C ASN A 104 4.98 -7.50 -8.49
N SER A 105 6.09 -6.85 -8.12
CA SER A 105 7.38 -7.54 -8.04
C SER A 105 7.46 -8.44 -6.82
N LYS A 106 8.07 -9.62 -6.99
CA LYS A 106 8.42 -10.52 -5.89
C LYS A 106 9.81 -10.24 -5.30
N SER A 107 10.55 -9.30 -5.90
CA SER A 107 11.90 -8.96 -5.47
C SER A 107 11.88 -7.79 -4.49
N PHE A 108 12.15 -8.08 -3.22
CA PHE A 108 12.30 -7.08 -2.18
C PHE A 108 13.72 -6.49 -2.14
N PHE A 109 13.79 -5.20 -1.83
CA PHE A 109 14.98 -4.40 -1.62
C PHE A 109 14.90 -3.75 -0.25
N CYS A 110 16.04 -3.49 0.39
CA CYS A 110 16.08 -2.89 1.72
C CYS A 110 16.35 -1.39 1.61
N ALA A 111 15.54 -0.52 2.20
CA ALA A 111 15.76 0.92 2.16
C ALA A 111 16.98 1.34 3.00
N GLY A 112 17.71 2.36 2.54
CA GLY A 112 18.89 2.90 3.21
C GLY A 112 20.22 2.34 2.72
N TRP A 113 21.26 2.64 3.49
CA TRP A 113 22.66 2.32 3.22
C TRP A 113 23.14 1.17 4.08
N TYR A 114 23.85 0.22 3.45
CA TYR A 114 24.31 -1.02 4.07
C TYR A 114 25.76 -1.31 3.72
N LEU A 115 26.48 -1.94 4.65
CA LEU A 115 27.74 -2.60 4.40
C LEU A 115 27.46 -4.10 4.31
N ILE A 116 27.83 -4.73 3.21
CA ILE A 116 27.62 -6.16 3.00
C ILE A 116 28.97 -6.83 2.79
N LYS A 117 29.25 -7.88 3.54
CA LYS A 117 30.50 -8.65 3.46
C LYS A 117 30.37 -9.74 2.42
N LYS A 118 31.15 -9.65 1.35
CA LYS A 118 31.29 -10.72 0.35
C LYS A 118 32.71 -11.27 0.40
N GLY A 119 32.85 -12.49 0.90
CA GLY A 119 34.16 -13.10 1.17
C GLY A 119 34.91 -12.28 2.23
N ARG A 120 36.10 -11.79 1.88
CA ARG A 120 36.96 -10.98 2.78
C ARG A 120 36.70 -9.48 2.69
N HIS A 121 35.85 -9.02 1.77
CA HIS A 121 35.65 -7.60 1.50
C HIS A 121 34.27 -7.11 1.94
N TRP A 122 34.25 -5.99 2.64
CA TRP A 122 33.03 -5.22 2.90
C TRP A 122 32.77 -4.28 1.73
N LYS A 123 31.53 -4.29 1.23
CA LYS A 123 31.08 -3.41 0.15
C LYS A 123 29.90 -2.58 0.61
N GLU A 124 29.99 -1.28 0.35
CA GLU A 124 28.89 -0.34 0.56
C GLU A 124 27.84 -0.53 -0.53
N LYS A 125 26.58 -0.61 -0.13
CA LYS A 125 25.44 -0.78 -1.02
C LYS A 125 24.29 0.09 -0.56
N PHE A 126 23.84 0.95 -1.46
CA PHE A 126 22.57 1.63 -1.34
C PHE A 126 21.46 0.73 -1.89
N CYS A 127 20.39 0.56 -1.13
CA CYS A 127 19.22 -0.22 -1.50
C CYS A 127 19.50 -1.66 -2.00
N PRO A 128 20.24 -2.50 -1.23
CA PRO A 128 20.54 -3.87 -1.66
C PRO A 128 19.27 -4.72 -1.74
N LYS A 129 19.29 -5.76 -2.60
CA LYS A 129 18.23 -6.79 -2.58
C LYS A 129 18.21 -7.50 -1.22
N LEU A 130 17.02 -7.78 -0.69
CA LEU A 130 16.81 -8.47 0.58
C LEU A 130 17.57 -9.81 0.67
N ILE A 131 17.65 -10.54 -0.45
CA ILE A 131 18.42 -11.79 -0.54
C ILE A 131 19.90 -11.60 -0.18
N SER A 132 20.46 -10.40 -0.32
CA SER A 132 21.85 -10.11 0.07
C SER A 132 21.99 -10.03 1.58
N ILE A 133 21.00 -9.47 2.29
CA ILE A 133 20.94 -9.39 3.75
C ILE A 133 20.72 -10.79 4.36
N GLN A 134 19.96 -11.65 3.68
CA GLN A 134 19.71 -13.02 4.11
C GLN A 134 20.92 -13.95 3.97
N ARG A 135 21.83 -13.67 3.01
CA ARG A 135 22.93 -14.59 2.64
C ARG A 135 24.29 -14.21 3.19
N TYR A 136 24.50 -12.94 3.55
CA TYR A 136 25.81 -12.39 3.86
C TYR A 136 25.77 -11.59 5.15
N ASP A 137 26.90 -11.51 5.85
CA ASP A 137 27.04 -10.59 6.98
C ASP A 137 26.85 -9.16 6.50
N TRP A 138 26.15 -8.36 7.31
CA TRP A 138 25.82 -6.99 6.95
C TRP A 138 25.83 -6.06 8.17
N ARG A 139 25.94 -4.75 7.90
CA ARG A 139 25.76 -3.68 8.88
C ARG A 139 24.87 -2.57 8.30
N GLY A 140 24.11 -1.90 9.16
CA GLY A 140 23.09 -0.92 8.80
C GLY A 140 21.79 -1.18 9.58
N PRO A 141 20.62 -0.71 9.11
CA PRO A 141 20.43 0.27 8.04
C PRO A 141 20.86 1.68 8.45
N CYS A 142 21.50 2.42 7.55
CA CYS A 142 21.84 3.84 7.75
C CYS A 142 20.99 4.73 6.84
N LYS A 143 20.66 5.94 7.30
CA LYS A 143 19.92 6.93 6.51
C LYS A 143 20.84 7.65 5.53
N THR A 144 22.10 7.85 5.90
CA THR A 144 23.08 8.56 5.06
C THR A 144 24.34 7.73 4.80
N PRO A 145 25.07 8.00 3.71
CA PRO A 145 26.39 7.41 3.49
C PRO A 145 27.39 7.75 4.61
N GLN A 146 27.25 8.94 5.21
CA GLN A 146 28.14 9.41 6.27
C GLN A 146 27.97 8.60 7.56
N GLU A 147 26.73 8.25 7.92
CA GLU A 147 26.46 7.30 9.02
C GLU A 147 27.09 5.94 8.75
N LEU A 148 27.01 5.45 7.51
CA LEU A 148 27.62 4.18 7.13
C LEU A 148 29.15 4.20 7.25
N LEU A 149 29.78 5.32 6.87
CA LEU A 149 31.23 5.50 6.97
C LEU A 149 31.70 5.44 8.43
N ARG A 150 30.91 5.96 9.37
CA ARG A 150 31.18 5.85 10.82
C ARG A 150 31.12 4.42 11.35
N ILE A 151 30.38 3.53 10.70
CA ILE A 151 30.29 2.09 11.06
C ILE A 151 31.44 1.28 10.43
N LYS A 152 32.02 1.80 9.35
CA LYS A 152 33.14 1.19 8.62
C LYS A 152 34.49 1.44 9.30
N ALA A 153 34.66 2.64 9.86
CA ALA A 153 35.81 3.03 10.68
C ALA A 153 35.85 2.22 11.98
#